data_AF-A0A1J3JWB6-F1
#
_entry.id   AF-A0A1J3JWB6-F1
#
_cell.length_a   1.000
_cell.length_b   1.000
_cell.length_c   1.000
_cell.angle_alpha   90.00
_cell.angle_beta   90.00
_cell.angle_gamma   90.00
#
_symmetry.space_group_name_H-M   'P 1'
#
loop_
_entity.id
_entity.type
_entity.pdbx_description
1 polymer ?
#
loop_
_entity_poly.entity_id
_entity_poly.type
_entity_poly.pdbx_seq_one_letter_code
_entity_poly.pdbx_strand_id
1 'polypeptide(L)'
;KKCGHMAGKVLVATQEHIDRLVAARLQADIMGTETIVVARTDAEAATLLDNNVDSRDHPFILGSTNPNQASLNDLLREAEAKGASQAAQQQIMATWDGKAGLMSYGQAVEKAINASNSPQKTK
;
A
#
# COMPACT_ATOMS: atom_id res chain seq x y z
N LYS A 1 15.67 0.62 -2.23
CA LYS A 1 15.42 0.39 -3.68
C LYS A 1 15.65 -1.08 -4.02
N LYS A 2 14.77 -1.67 -4.83
CA LYS A 2 14.92 -3.00 -5.45
C LYS A 2 14.88 -2.83 -6.98
N CYS A 3 15.37 -3.80 -7.75
CA CYS A 3 15.30 -3.77 -9.21
C CYS A 3 13.83 -3.79 -9.70
N GLY A 4 13.56 -3.21 -10.87
CA GLY A 4 12.21 -3.03 -11.44
C GLY A 4 11.40 -4.31 -11.70
N HIS A 5 11.97 -5.50 -11.49
CA HIS A 5 11.27 -6.78 -11.63
C HIS A 5 11.21 -7.59 -10.32
N MET A 6 11.74 -7.05 -9.22
CA MET A 6 11.78 -7.74 -7.93
C MET A 6 10.55 -7.42 -7.09
N ALA A 7 10.05 -8.42 -6.35
CA ALA A 7 8.96 -8.26 -5.40
C ALA A 7 9.34 -7.35 -4.21
N GLY A 8 8.34 -6.84 -3.50
CA GLY A 8 8.54 -5.98 -2.32
C GLY A 8 8.99 -4.56 -2.67
N LYS A 9 8.52 -4.02 -3.79
CA LYS A 9 8.74 -2.60 -4.10
C LYS A 9 7.87 -1.75 -3.20
N VAL A 10 8.53 -0.77 -2.57
CA VAL A 10 7.92 0.21 -1.69
C VAL A 10 7.98 1.55 -2.42
N LEU A 11 6.82 2.14 -2.69
CA LEU A 11 6.69 3.49 -3.17
C LEU A 11 6.86 4.48 -2.02
N VAL A 12 7.24 5.71 -2.36
CA VAL A 12 7.08 6.87 -1.48
C VAL A 12 5.78 7.58 -1.81
N ALA A 13 5.28 8.39 -0.89
CA ALA A 13 4.16 9.29 -1.16
C ALA A 13 4.40 10.16 -2.39
N THR A 14 3.33 10.44 -3.15
CA THR A 14 3.41 11.23 -4.39
C THR A 14 4.11 12.58 -4.16
N GLN A 15 3.80 13.29 -3.08
CA GLN A 15 4.44 14.56 -2.73
C GLN A 15 5.96 14.44 -2.55
N GLU A 16 6.44 13.39 -1.89
CA GLU A 16 7.87 13.21 -1.67
C GLU A 16 8.62 13.03 -3.01
N HIS A 17 8.01 12.33 -3.98
CA HIS A 17 8.62 12.21 -5.30
C HIS A 17 8.62 13.54 -6.05
N ILE A 18 7.57 14.35 -5.92
CA ILE A 18 7.51 15.71 -6.47
C ILE A 18 8.61 16.59 -5.88
N ASP A 19 8.80 16.56 -4.56
CA ASP A 19 9.83 17.36 -3.87
C ASP A 19 11.25 17.02 -4.38
N ARG A 20 11.51 15.74 -4.68
CA ARG A 20 12.77 15.31 -5.31
C ARG A 20 12.96 15.89 -6.71
N LEU A 21 11.89 15.96 -7.52
CA LEU A 21 11.94 16.56 -8.86
C LEU A 21 12.18 18.07 -8.78
N VAL A 22 11.52 18.75 -7.84
CA VAL A 22 11.71 20.18 -7.58
C VAL A 22 13.13 20.48 -7.12
N ALA A 23 13.68 19.68 -6.18
CA ALA A 23 15.05 19.83 -5.73
C ALA A 23 16.08 19.60 -6.87
N ALA A 24 15.84 18.62 -7.74
CA ALA A 24 16.69 18.37 -8.91
C ALA A 24 16.67 19.56 -9.89
N ARG A 25 15.48 20.15 -10.14
CA ARG A 25 15.35 21.35 -10.96
C ARG A 25 16.05 22.55 -10.31
N LEU A 26 15.82 22.78 -9.02
CA LEU A 26 16.46 23.87 -8.27
C LEU A 26 17.99 23.80 -8.39
N GLN A 27 18.58 22.61 -8.29
CA GLN A 27 20.02 22.42 -8.47
C GLN A 27 20.49 22.76 -9.89
N ALA A 28 19.74 22.36 -10.92
CA ALA A 28 20.05 22.71 -12.31
C ALA A 28 20.00 24.23 -12.53
N ASP A 29 19.02 24.91 -11.92
CA ASP A 29 18.87 26.37 -12.01
C ASP A 29 20.04 27.08 -11.32
N ILE A 30 20.46 26.63 -10.13
CA ILE A 30 21.64 27.15 -9.42
C ILE A 30 22.91 27.00 -10.27
N MET A 31 23.04 25.89 -11.00
CA MET A 31 24.20 25.61 -11.85
C MET A 31 24.10 26.26 -13.24
N GLY A 32 22.95 26.84 -13.59
CA GLY A 32 22.71 27.42 -14.92
C GLY A 32 22.72 26.39 -16.05
N THR A 33 22.30 25.15 -15.81
CA THR A 33 22.32 24.06 -16.79
C THR A 33 20.92 23.70 -17.29
N GLU A 34 20.81 23.36 -18.59
CA GLU A 34 19.56 22.87 -19.20
C GLU A 34 19.32 21.38 -18.92
N THR A 35 19.56 20.94 -17.68
CA THR A 35 19.46 19.53 -17.31
C THR A 35 18.04 19.00 -17.51
N ILE A 36 17.92 17.88 -18.23
CA ILE A 36 16.65 17.16 -18.43
C ILE A 36 16.39 16.28 -17.20
N VAL A 37 15.22 16.46 -16.59
CA VAL A 37 14.76 15.65 -15.44
C VAL A 37 13.69 14.69 -15.93
N VAL A 38 13.91 13.39 -15.74
CA VAL A 38 12.94 12.34 -16.12
C VAL A 38 12.39 11.68 -14.86
N ALA A 39 11.08 11.81 -14.66
CA ALA A 39 10.36 11.12 -13.59
C ALA A 39 10.03 9.68 -14.02
N ARG A 40 10.36 8.70 -13.17
CA ARG A 40 10.03 7.28 -13.35
C ARG A 40 9.15 6.84 -12.19
N THR A 41 8.06 6.14 -12.51
CA THR A 41 7.24 5.45 -11.52
C THR A 41 7.40 3.93 -11.65
N ASP A 42 7.41 3.25 -10.51
CA ASP A 42 7.39 1.78 -10.41
C ASP A 42 6.03 1.28 -9.89
N ALA A 43 5.00 2.14 -9.91
CA ALA A 43 3.67 1.86 -9.36
C ALA A 43 2.93 0.68 -10.01
N GLU A 44 3.29 0.33 -11.25
CA GLU A 44 2.67 -0.79 -11.98
C GLU A 44 2.82 -2.15 -11.26
N ALA A 45 3.95 -2.38 -10.59
CA ALA A 45 4.24 -3.64 -9.90
C ALA A 45 4.59 -3.45 -8.42
N ALA A 46 4.33 -2.27 -7.86
CA ALA A 46 4.55 -2.02 -6.44
C ALA A 46 3.38 -2.53 -5.60
N THR A 47 3.70 -3.11 -4.46
CA THR A 47 2.71 -3.69 -3.53
C THR A 47 2.69 -3.00 -2.18
N LEU A 48 3.61 -2.05 -1.95
CA LEU A 48 3.77 -1.36 -0.67
C LEU A 48 3.95 0.15 -0.89
N LEU A 49 3.48 0.92 0.08
CA LEU A 49 3.65 2.36 0.20
C LEU A 49 4.18 2.64 1.61
N ASP A 50 5.16 3.53 1.74
CA ASP A 50 5.81 3.80 3.02
C ASP A 50 4.94 4.56 4.03
N ASN A 51 4.03 5.41 3.53
CA ASN A 51 3.12 6.21 4.35
C ASN A 51 1.83 6.55 3.59
N ASN A 52 0.78 6.94 4.31
CA ASN A 52 -0.53 7.26 3.74
C ASN A 52 -0.90 8.76 3.84
N VAL A 53 0.08 9.65 3.95
CA VAL A 53 -0.18 11.07 4.20
C VAL A 53 -0.81 11.79 3.01
N ASP A 54 -0.49 11.35 1.79
CA ASP A 54 -0.91 12.02 0.56
C ASP A 54 -2.28 11.50 0.10
N SER A 55 -3.24 12.41 0.00
CA SER A 55 -4.61 12.09 -0.42
C SER A 55 -4.70 11.53 -1.84
N ARG A 56 -3.72 11.81 -2.71
CA ARG A 56 -3.67 11.27 -4.08
C ARG A 56 -3.41 9.78 -4.09
N ASP A 57 -2.75 9.26 -3.05
CA ASP A 57 -2.42 7.84 -2.93
C ASP A 57 -3.59 7.04 -2.34
N HIS A 58 -4.50 7.68 -1.61
CA HIS A 58 -5.62 7.03 -0.89
C HIS A 58 -6.50 6.11 -1.75
N PRO A 59 -6.85 6.43 -3.00
CA PRO A 59 -7.65 5.52 -3.84
C PRO A 59 -6.99 4.16 -4.10
N PHE A 60 -5.67 4.05 -3.92
CA PHE A 60 -4.89 2.85 -4.21
C PHE A 60 -4.48 2.07 -2.96
N ILE A 61 -4.70 2.64 -1.77
CA ILE A 61 -4.35 1.99 -0.50
C ILE A 61 -5.40 0.91 -0.19
N LEU A 62 -4.92 -0.32 0.01
CA LEU A 62 -5.77 -1.44 0.40
C LEU A 62 -5.96 -1.48 1.91
N GLY A 63 -7.21 -1.55 2.35
CA GLY A 63 -7.58 -1.70 3.76
C GLY A 63 -8.22 -3.06 4.05
N SER A 64 -8.09 -3.55 5.28
CA SER A 64 -8.85 -4.71 5.77
C SER A 64 -10.31 -4.32 5.97
N THR A 65 -11.23 -5.18 5.53
CA THR A 65 -12.67 -5.03 5.74
C THR A 65 -13.25 -6.02 6.74
N ASN A 66 -12.39 -6.84 7.36
CA ASN A 66 -12.78 -7.79 8.39
C ASN A 66 -12.56 -7.21 9.80
N PRO A 67 -13.62 -6.76 10.50
CA PRO A 67 -13.48 -6.16 11.83
C PRO A 67 -13.11 -7.16 12.93
N ASN A 68 -13.27 -8.46 12.68
CA ASN A 68 -13.01 -9.51 13.67
C ASN A 68 -11.57 -10.03 13.63
N GLN A 69 -10.69 -9.37 12.85
CA GLN A 69 -9.33 -9.80 12.62
C GLN A 69 -8.34 -8.88 13.34
N ALA A 70 -7.43 -9.48 14.11
CA ALA A 70 -6.33 -8.75 14.76
C ALA A 70 -5.37 -8.14 13.74
N SER A 71 -4.59 -7.13 14.14
CA SER A 71 -3.59 -6.53 13.27
C SER A 71 -2.51 -7.56 12.91
N LEU A 72 -2.03 -7.53 11.66
CA LEU A 72 -0.97 -8.43 11.22
C LEU A 72 0.31 -8.23 12.06
N ASN A 73 0.62 -6.99 12.40
CA ASN A 73 1.82 -6.66 13.16
C ASN A 73 1.79 -7.26 14.57
N ASP A 74 0.64 -7.23 15.25
CA ASP A 74 0.52 -7.81 16.59
C ASP A 74 0.67 -9.34 16.55
N LEU A 75 0.06 -9.99 15.55
CA LEU A 75 0.18 -11.45 15.35
C LEU A 75 1.63 -11.87 15.06
N LEU A 76 2.35 -11.11 14.23
CA LEU A 76 3.75 -11.39 13.91
C LEU A 76 4.66 -11.16 15.12
N ARG A 77 4.43 -10.08 15.89
CA ARG A 77 5.18 -9.81 17.13
C ARG A 77 4.97 -10.89 18.18
N GLU A 78 3.74 -11.36 18.36
CA GLU A 78 3.45 -12.45 19.29
C GLU A 78 4.11 -13.76 18.83
N ALA A 79 4.08 -14.06 17.53
CA ALA A 79 4.72 -15.24 16.98
C ALA A 79 6.25 -15.19 17.15
N GLU A 80 6.86 -14.02 16.88
CA GLU A 80 8.30 -13.80 17.09
C GLU A 80 8.69 -13.96 18.56
N ALA A 81 7.90 -13.41 19.50
CA ALA A 81 8.14 -13.58 20.93
C ALA A 81 8.07 -15.05 21.39
N LYS A 82 7.32 -15.89 20.66
CA LYS A 82 7.24 -17.35 20.87
C LYS A 82 8.32 -18.14 20.11
N GLY A 83 9.26 -17.46 19.45
CA GLY A 83 10.36 -18.07 18.69
C GLY A 83 9.95 -18.65 17.33
N ALA A 84 8.88 -18.13 16.71
CA ALA A 84 8.43 -18.60 15.41
C ALA A 84 9.49 -18.39 14.31
N SER A 85 9.61 -19.38 13.42
CA SER A 85 10.52 -19.30 12.26
C SER A 85 9.96 -18.35 11.19
N GLN A 86 10.84 -17.92 10.27
CA GLN A 86 10.44 -17.13 9.10
C GLN A 86 9.35 -17.81 8.26
N ALA A 87 9.42 -19.14 8.11
CA ALA A 87 8.38 -19.90 7.40
C ALA A 87 7.02 -19.85 8.12
N ALA A 88 7.03 -19.92 9.46
CA ALA A 88 5.81 -19.79 10.26
C ALA A 88 5.21 -18.37 10.15
N GLN A 89 6.06 -17.32 10.15
CA GLN A 89 5.63 -15.95 9.95
C GLN A 89 5.00 -15.73 8.56
N GLN A 90 5.60 -16.28 7.50
CA GLN A 90 5.02 -16.24 6.15
C GLN A 90 3.65 -16.93 6.08
N GLN A 91 3.48 -18.05 6.79
CA GLN A 91 2.19 -18.73 6.86
C GLN A 91 1.13 -17.90 7.59
N ILE A 92 1.53 -17.18 8.64
CA ILE A 92 0.65 -16.23 9.36
C ILE A 92 0.22 -15.11 8.40
N MET A 93 1.16 -14.51 7.66
CA MET A 93 0.86 -13.46 6.68
C MET A 93 -0.12 -13.96 5.61
N ALA A 94 0.15 -15.10 4.98
CA ALA A 94 -0.72 -15.66 3.95
C ALA A 94 -2.14 -15.97 4.49
N THR A 95 -2.22 -16.50 5.70
CA THR A 95 -3.51 -16.76 6.36
C THR A 95 -4.26 -15.47 6.69
N TRP A 96 -3.53 -14.42 7.08
CA TRP A 96 -4.09 -13.11 7.38
C TRP A 96 -4.64 -12.45 6.12
N ASP A 97 -3.87 -12.42 5.03
CA ASP A 97 -4.27 -11.84 3.75
C ASP A 97 -5.54 -12.50 3.20
N GLY A 98 -5.62 -13.83 3.27
CA GLY A 98 -6.81 -14.59 2.83
C GLY A 98 -8.08 -14.27 3.63
N LYS A 99 -7.96 -13.76 4.86
CA LYS A 99 -9.09 -13.41 5.74
C LYS A 99 -9.39 -11.92 5.80
N ALA A 100 -8.43 -11.06 5.46
CA ALA A 100 -8.53 -9.62 5.64
C ALA A 100 -9.55 -8.96 4.71
N GLY A 101 -9.84 -9.57 3.56
CA GLY A 101 -10.75 -9.00 2.57
C GLY A 101 -10.23 -7.64 2.07
N LEU A 102 -8.95 -7.60 1.67
CA LEU A 102 -8.28 -6.38 1.24
C LEU A 102 -8.96 -5.79 -0.01
N MET A 103 -9.32 -4.51 0.07
CA MET A 103 -9.88 -3.75 -1.05
C MET A 103 -9.62 -2.25 -0.86
N SER A 104 -9.77 -1.48 -1.93
CA SER A 104 -9.75 -0.02 -1.81
C SER A 104 -11.02 0.47 -1.12
N TYR A 105 -10.97 1.67 -0.55
CA TYR A 105 -12.15 2.26 0.10
C TYR A 105 -13.33 2.40 -0.88
N GLY A 106 -13.07 2.78 -2.13
CA GLY A 106 -14.10 2.87 -3.16
C GLY A 106 -14.82 1.53 -3.41
N GLN A 107 -14.05 0.44 -3.51
CA GLN A 107 -14.59 -0.92 -3.66
C GLN A 107 -15.39 -1.36 -2.42
N ALA A 108 -14.93 -1.00 -1.22
CA ALA A 108 -15.65 -1.30 0.02
C ALA A 108 -17.02 -0.61 0.07
N VAL A 109 -17.07 0.68 -0.32
CA VAL A 109 -18.31 1.46 -0.40
C VAL A 109 -19.25 0.88 -1.45
N GLU A 110 -18.76 0.58 -2.65
CA GLU A 110 -19.55 -0.05 -3.71
C GLU A 110 -20.16 -1.38 -3.24
N LYS A 111 -19.35 -2.24 -2.61
CA LYS A 111 -19.79 -3.52 -2.06
C LYS A 111 -20.87 -3.33 -0.98
N ALA A 112 -20.72 -2.34 -0.11
CA ALA A 112 -21.71 -2.04 0.93
C ALA A 112 -23.04 -1.55 0.34
N ILE A 113 -22.99 -0.67 -0.66
CA ILE A 113 -24.18 -0.17 -1.37
C ILE A 113 -24.93 -1.32 -2.04
N ASN A 114 -24.21 -2.18 -2.77
CA ASN A 114 -24.82 -3.33 -3.46
C ASN A 114 -25.45 -4.33 -2.48
N ALA A 115 -24.84 -4.53 -1.30
CA ALA A 115 -25.42 -5.36 -0.25
C ALA A 115 -26.70 -4.76 0.34
N SER A 116 -26.76 -3.42 0.48
CA SER A 116 -27.91 -2.71 1.02
C SER A 116 -29.11 -2.65 0.06
N ASN A 117 -28.86 -2.64 -1.25
CA ASN A 117 -29.90 -2.57 -2.29
C ASN A 117 -30.52 -3.91 -2.66
N SER A 118 -30.04 -5.03 -2.09
CA SER A 118 -30.69 -6.32 -2.28
C SER A 118 -32.03 -6.34 -1.53
N PRO A 119 -33.17 -6.69 -2.18
CA PRO A 119 -34.46 -6.70 -1.50
C PRO A 119 -34.37 -7.65 -0.31
N GLN A 120 -34.64 -7.13 0.89
CA GLN A 120 -34.84 -7.95 2.09
C GLN A 120 -35.85 -9.03 1.71
N LYS A 121 -35.40 -10.30 1.66
CA LYS A 121 -36.31 -11.43 1.56
C LYS A 121 -37.22 -11.37 2.79
N THR A 122 -38.41 -10.83 2.61
CA THR A 122 -39.52 -10.90 3.57
C THR A 122 -39.67 -12.36 3.98
N LYS A 123 -39.51 -12.61 5.28
CA LYS A 123 -39.86 -13.87 5.94
C LYS A 123 -41.34 -14.16 5.78
#